data_AF-W1XMZ9-F1
#
_entry.id   AF-W1XMZ9-F1
#
_cell.length_a   1.000
_cell.length_b   1.000
_cell.length_c   1.000
_cell.angle_alpha   90.00
_cell.angle_beta   90.00
_cell.angle_gamma   90.00
#
_symmetry.space_group_name_H-M   'P 1'
#
loop_
_entity.id
_entity.type
_entity.pdbx_description
1 polymer ?
#
loop_
_entity_poly.entity_id
_entity_poly.type
_entity_poly.pdbx_seq_one_letter_code
_entity_poly.pdbx_strand_id
1 'polypeptide(L)'
;GQKIDWKKNGDQTIPCINDLLVDKFGLKPEVRQSLPRLNQCVDFSSRPEILFIFDQASQQLNITIPQAWLAWHSDNWTPPSTWKEGVAGDRDGV
;
A
#
# COMPACT_ATOMS: atom_id res chain seq x y z
N GLY A 1 -7.36 19.54 0.90
CA GLY A 1 -7.52 18.16 1.37
C GLY A 1 -8.43 17.41 0.43
N GLN A 2 -8.17 16.13 0.17
CA GLN A 2 -9.03 15.30 -0.68
C GLN A 2 -10.23 14.80 0.16
N LYS A 3 -11.46 15.00 -0.32
CA LYS A 3 -12.68 14.57 0.39
C LYS A 3 -12.89 13.08 0.13
N ILE A 4 -13.00 12.29 1.21
CA ILE A 4 -13.25 10.84 1.16
C ILE A 4 -14.65 10.59 1.71
N ASP A 5 -15.47 9.89 0.93
CA ASP A 5 -16.78 9.41 1.39
C ASP A 5 -16.60 8.16 2.25
N TRP A 6 -17.49 7.89 3.19
CA TRP A 6 -17.38 6.76 4.11
C TRP A 6 -18.58 5.84 3.98
N LYS A 7 -18.34 4.53 4.01
CA LYS A 7 -19.38 3.49 4.06
C LYS A 7 -19.32 2.79 5.40
N LYS A 8 -20.49 2.57 6.00
CA LYS A 8 -20.62 1.75 7.20
C LYS A 8 -20.89 0.31 6.79
N ASN A 9 -20.01 -0.61 7.17
CA ASN A 9 -20.19 -2.04 6.98
C ASN A 9 -20.23 -2.71 8.37
N GLY A 10 -21.44 -2.83 8.94
CA GLY A 10 -21.62 -3.21 10.33
C GLY A 10 -21.03 -2.17 11.30
N ASP A 11 -20.14 -2.59 12.18
CA ASP A 11 -19.41 -1.71 13.11
C ASP A 11 -18.15 -1.08 12.50
N GLN A 12 -17.75 -1.48 11.30
CA GLN A 12 -16.55 -0.96 10.64
C GLN A 12 -16.91 0.19 9.70
N THR A 13 -16.18 1.30 9.82
CA THR A 13 -16.28 2.44 8.88
C THR A 13 -15.18 2.28 7.83
N ILE A 14 -15.57 1.96 6.60
CA ILE A 14 -14.65 1.75 5.48
C ILE A 14 -14.66 3.00 4.60
N PRO A 15 -13.49 3.55 4.24
CA PRO A 15 -13.43 4.67 3.31
C PRO A 15 -13.84 4.22 1.91
N CYS A 16 -14.70 5.00 1.26
CA CYS A 16 -14.97 4.90 -0.17
C CYS A 16 -13.80 5.54 -0.92
N ILE A 17 -12.90 4.69 -1.42
CA ILE A 17 -11.80 5.11 -2.27
C ILE A 17 -12.26 5.07 -3.72
N ASN A 18 -12.24 6.21 -4.42
CA ASN A 18 -12.57 6.27 -5.84
C ASN A 18 -11.38 5.87 -6.71
N ASP A 19 -11.63 5.61 -7.99
CA ASP A 19 -10.59 5.18 -8.94
C ASP A 19 -9.40 6.14 -8.99
N LEU A 20 -9.66 7.45 -9.01
CA LEU A 20 -8.62 8.49 -9.04
C LEU A 20 -7.68 8.45 -7.83
N LEU A 21 -8.17 8.01 -6.67
CA LEU A 21 -7.35 7.86 -5.46
C LEU A 21 -6.61 6.52 -5.47
N VAL A 22 -7.25 5.43 -5.91
CA VAL A 22 -6.60 4.12 -6.05
C VAL A 22 -5.44 4.17 -7.05
N ASP A 23 -5.56 4.93 -8.13
CA ASP A 23 -4.50 5.08 -9.13
C ASP A 23 -3.23 5.72 -8.54
N LYS A 24 -3.36 6.48 -7.44
CA LYS A 24 -2.22 7.06 -6.71
C LYS A 24 -1.53 6.07 -5.76
N PHE A 25 -2.15 4.92 -5.48
CA PHE A 25 -1.57 3.91 -4.58
C PHE A 25 -0.39 3.16 -5.22
N GLY A 26 -0.18 3.30 -6.53
CA GLY A 26 0.88 2.60 -7.23
C GLY A 26 0.66 1.08 -7.26
N LEU A 27 -0.59 0.63 -7.32
CA LEU A 27 -0.91 -0.80 -7.46
C LEU A 27 -0.47 -1.31 -8.84
N LYS A 28 -0.09 -2.59 -8.90
CA LYS A 28 0.12 -3.27 -10.19
C LYS A 28 -1.16 -3.20 -11.04
N PRO A 29 -1.05 -3.08 -12.37
CA PRO A 29 -2.23 -3.02 -13.24
C PRO A 29 -3.11 -4.26 -13.10
N GLU A 30 -2.53 -5.45 -12.95
CA GLU A 30 -3.25 -6.71 -12.72
C GLU A 30 -4.07 -6.69 -11.40
N VAL A 31 -3.49 -6.12 -10.34
CA VAL A 31 -4.18 -5.93 -9.06
C VAL A 31 -5.30 -4.93 -9.24
N ARG A 32 -5.01 -3.78 -9.85
CA ARG A 32 -5.96 -2.69 -10.05
C ARG A 32 -7.18 -3.13 -10.84
N GLN A 33 -6.98 -3.91 -11.90
CA GLN A 33 -8.03 -4.47 -12.75
C GLN A 33 -8.83 -5.57 -12.04
N SER A 34 -8.23 -6.26 -11.06
CA SER A 34 -8.92 -7.29 -10.28
C SER A 34 -9.89 -6.72 -9.23
N LEU A 35 -9.80 -5.43 -8.90
CA LEU A 35 -10.64 -4.81 -7.88
C LEU A 35 -12.00 -4.39 -8.48
N PRO A 36 -13.13 -4.95 -8.00
CA PRO A 36 -14.43 -4.58 -8.50
C PRO A 36 -14.82 -3.15 -8.08
N ARG A 37 -15.77 -2.55 -8.80
CA ARG A 37 -16.30 -1.22 -8.49
C ARG A 37 -17.74 -1.32 -7.99
N LEU A 38 -18.02 -0.69 -6.85
CA LEU A 38 -19.31 -0.72 -6.16
C LEU A 38 -19.80 0.70 -5.86
N ASN A 39 -20.84 1.13 -6.60
CA ASN A 39 -21.47 2.45 -6.45
C ASN A 39 -20.44 3.58 -6.37
N GLN A 40 -19.55 3.68 -7.37
CA GLN A 40 -18.45 4.64 -7.51
C GLN A 40 -17.20 4.47 -6.63
N CYS A 41 -17.22 3.54 -5.67
CA CYS A 41 -16.05 3.17 -4.86
C CYS A 41 -15.38 1.92 -5.42
N VAL A 42 -14.07 1.79 -5.22
CA VAL A 42 -13.33 0.55 -5.43
C VAL A 42 -13.53 -0.36 -4.22
N ASP A 43 -13.87 -1.61 -4.47
CA ASP A 43 -14.07 -2.63 -3.44
C ASP A 43 -12.81 -3.47 -3.25
N PHE A 44 -12.30 -3.45 -2.02
CA PHE A 44 -11.10 -4.17 -1.60
C PHE A 44 -11.42 -5.48 -0.88
N SER A 45 -12.69 -5.89 -0.79
CA SER A 45 -13.12 -7.11 -0.11
C SER A 45 -12.46 -8.37 -0.66
N SER A 46 -12.14 -8.38 -1.96
CA SER A 46 -11.40 -9.49 -2.60
C SER A 46 -9.93 -9.57 -2.18
N ARG A 47 -9.37 -8.50 -1.59
CA ARG A 47 -7.96 -8.36 -1.23
C ARG A 47 -7.84 -7.92 0.25
N PRO A 48 -8.18 -8.79 1.21
CA PRO A 48 -8.21 -8.46 2.64
C PRO A 48 -6.83 -8.11 3.23
N GLU A 49 -5.75 -8.37 2.48
CA GLU A 49 -4.39 -7.97 2.84
C GLU A 49 -4.17 -6.45 2.74
N ILE A 50 -5.04 -5.72 2.01
CA ILE A 50 -5.04 -4.26 1.98
C ILE A 50 -5.89 -3.75 3.16
N LEU A 51 -5.25 -3.09 4.11
CA LEU A 51 -5.88 -2.64 5.34
C LEU A 51 -6.14 -1.13 5.32
N PHE A 52 -7.31 -0.74 5.81
CA PHE A 52 -7.71 0.66 6.01
C PHE A 52 -7.97 0.88 7.49
N ILE A 53 -7.15 1.71 8.13
CA ILE A 53 -7.25 2.03 9.55
C ILE A 53 -7.51 3.53 9.67
N PHE A 54 -8.71 3.89 10.14
CA PHE A 54 -9.03 5.28 10.42
C PHE A 54 -8.67 5.62 11.87
N ASP A 55 -7.67 6.47 12.04
CA ASP A 55 -7.31 7.07 13.31
C ASP A 55 -8.19 8.31 13.54
N GLN A 56 -9.23 8.13 14.36
CA GLN A 56 -10.18 9.20 14.66
C GLN A 56 -9.54 10.35 15.45
N ALA A 57 -8.54 10.07 16.29
CA ALA A 57 -7.92 11.07 17.17
C ALA A 57 -7.10 12.10 16.37
N SER A 58 -6.39 11.63 15.35
CA SER A 58 -5.61 12.47 14.43
C SER A 58 -6.35 12.80 13.12
N GLN A 59 -7.55 12.26 12.93
CA GLN A 59 -8.35 12.37 11.70
C GLN A 59 -7.57 11.88 10.45
N GLN A 60 -6.75 10.84 10.62
CA GLN A 60 -5.91 10.29 9.55
C GLN A 60 -6.41 8.92 9.10
N LEU A 61 -6.36 8.68 7.78
CA LEU A 61 -6.62 7.37 7.22
C LEU A 61 -5.28 6.71 6.86
N ASN A 62 -4.92 5.68 7.61
CA ASN A 62 -3.73 4.88 7.36
C ASN A 62 -4.10 3.71 6.45
N ILE A 63 -3.37 3.59 5.35
CA ILE A 63 -3.59 2.57 4.32
C ILE A 63 -2.35 1.69 4.27
N THR A 64 -2.52 0.39 4.49
CA THR A 64 -1.42 -0.58 4.41
C THR A 64 -1.64 -1.47 3.18
N ILE A 65 -0.70 -1.42 2.25
CA ILE A 65 -0.71 -2.20 1.01
C ILE A 65 0.52 -3.11 1.02
N PRO A 66 0.39 -4.43 0.87
CA PRO A 66 1.56 -5.30 0.85
C PRO A 66 2.38 -5.08 -0.42
N GLN A 67 3.69 -5.21 -0.31
CA GLN A 67 4.62 -4.93 -1.43
C GLN A 67 4.34 -5.81 -2.66
N ALA A 68 3.82 -7.04 -2.49
CA ALA A 68 3.46 -7.94 -3.59
C ALA A 68 2.46 -7.33 -4.59
N TRP A 69 1.72 -6.30 -4.15
CA TRP A 69 0.62 -5.66 -4.86
C TRP A 69 1.00 -4.33 -5.49
N LEU A 70 2.15 -3.77 -5.12
CA LEU A 70 2.65 -2.53 -5.65
C LEU A 70 3.35 -2.77 -6.98
N ALA A 71 3.06 -1.90 -7.95
CA ALA A 71 3.85 -1.77 -9.15
C ALA A 71 5.26 -1.42 -8.74
N TRP A 72 6.22 -2.23 -9.16
CA TRP A 72 7.63 -2.02 -8.87
C TRP A 72 8.05 -0.70 -9.54
N HIS A 73 8.27 0.35 -8.77
CA HIS A 73 8.95 1.55 -9.27
C HIS A 73 10.46 1.33 -9.12
N SER A 74 11.03 0.64 -10.10
CA SER A 74 12.46 0.49 -10.33
C SER A 74 13.06 1.82 -10.78
N ASP A 75 13.07 2.84 -9.93
CA ASP A 75 13.97 3.97 -10.15
C ASP A 75 15.09 4.03 -9.09
N ASN A 76 14.97 3.31 -7.96
CA ASN A 76 16.04 3.23 -6.93
C ASN A 76 15.98 1.96 -6.05
N TRP A 77 15.66 0.78 -6.58
CA TRP A 77 15.70 -0.45 -5.79
C TRP A 77 16.97 -1.26 -6.04
N THR A 78 17.88 -1.27 -5.06
CA THR A 78 18.85 -2.36 -4.91
C THR A 78 18.22 -3.48 -4.06
N PRO A 79 18.24 -4.75 -4.52
CA PRO A 79 17.68 -5.87 -3.77
C PRO A 79 18.37 -6.06 -2.40
N PRO A 80 17.69 -6.69 -1.41
CA PRO A 80 18.26 -6.90 -0.06
C PRO A 80 19.55 -7.73 -0.07
N SER A 81 19.87 -8.41 -1.18
CA SER A 81 21.11 -9.17 -1.38
C SER A 81 22.39 -8.33 -1.37
N THR A 82 22.31 -6.98 -1.34
CA THR A 82 23.49 -6.11 -1.13
C THR A 82 23.64 -5.56 0.29
N TRP A 83 22.79 -5.97 1.25
CA TRP A 83 22.99 -5.64 2.66
C TRP A 83 23.94 -6.63 3.33
N LYS A 84 25.24 -6.35 3.16
CA LYS A 84 26.34 -6.58 4.12
C LYS A 84 26.37 -7.99 4.76
N GLU A 85 26.96 -8.97 4.08
CA GLU A 85 27.72 -9.97 4.81
C GLU A 85 29.02 -9.29 5.27
N GLY A 86 29.22 -9.25 6.58
CA GLY A 86 30.32 -8.51 7.19
C GLY A 86 31.68 -9.02 6.74
N VAL A 87 32.64 -8.10 6.59
CA VAL A 87 34.04 -8.43 6.84
C VAL A 87 34.52 -7.51 7.95
N ALA A 88 34.71 -8.14 9.10
CA ALA A 88 35.46 -7.63 10.22
C ALA A 88 36.97 -7.65 9.88
N GLY A 89 37.70 -6.68 10.45
CA GLY A 89 39.08 -6.87 10.93
C GLY A 89 40.23 -6.87 9.90
N ASP A 90 41.02 -5.78 9.97
CA ASP A 90 42.48 -5.80 10.19
C ASP A 90 43.31 -7.01 9.69
N ARG A 91 44.22 -6.79 8.72
CA ARG A 91 45.69 -6.94 8.86
C ARG A 91 46.46 -6.85 7.52
N ASP A 92 47.72 -6.41 7.66
CA ASP A 92 48.89 -6.54 6.76
C ASP A 92 48.81 -5.81 5.40
N GLY A 93 49.72 -4.90 5.04
CA GLY A 93 51.16 -4.92 5.29
C GLY A 93 51.87 -5.57 4.10
N VAL A 94 52.23 -4.77 3.09
CA VAL A 94 53.48 -4.86 2.29
C VAL A 94 53.61 -3.63 1.39
#